data_AF-A0A3B1AAK9-F1
#
_entry.id   AF-A0A3B1AAK9-F1
#
_cell.length_a   1.000
_cell.length_b   1.000
_cell.length_c   1.000
_cell.angle_alpha   90.00
_cell.angle_beta   90.00
_cell.angle_gamma   90.00
#
_symmetry.space_group_name_H-M   'P 1'
#
loop_
_entity.id
_entity.type
_entity.pdbx_description
1 polymer ?
#
loop_
_entity_poly.entity_id
_entity_poly.type
_entity_poly.pdbx_seq_one_letter_code
_entity_poly.pdbx_strand_id
1 'polypeptide(L)'
;MKRVSLVCIILWVTFAQGCTYMDARSSHVLEKVDLLVEEERYARAQMVLSHVPESHADYSKVEALIAGIDKQAFVYEQQVLEEGGALEKAGEWYRAKQYYQTALNNIPDSEKINSAFQALHFKQGARVAELELDLLLLQAEWLKNTVRMQDELALITPGSWLKESRWKRDKERSKKVAESLAEQGEIALEQGDLSHAETLLNLAWQLNPAPMIGKIKQAVEESLQLLMQLQAENKRRQQQIVIESRARMRAILNASLLKAIDNLKLINALDYVAKLKLLGDLNEREIALVQRLALLLDRQVKESIAQGVEHYGLGQYIEAINAWKKTLVLEPDNEQAIEHIGRAERILEKLQLLRDSKKESSKL
;
A
#
# COMPACT_ATOMS: atom_id res chain seq x y z
N MET A 1 7.35 -56.22 -26.76
CA MET A 1 6.07 -55.48 -26.89
C MET A 1 6.17 -53.95 -26.81
N LYS A 2 7.35 -53.33 -26.57
CA LYS A 2 7.50 -51.85 -26.55
C LYS A 2 7.88 -51.20 -27.90
N ARG A 3 8.28 -51.98 -28.92
CA ARG A 3 8.68 -51.45 -30.25
C ARG A 3 7.52 -51.28 -31.25
N VAL A 4 6.41 -51.99 -31.07
CA VAL A 4 5.23 -51.89 -31.95
C VAL A 4 4.39 -50.64 -31.64
N SER A 5 4.40 -50.19 -30.37
CA SER A 5 3.69 -48.98 -29.94
C SER A 5 4.31 -47.69 -30.49
N LEU A 6 5.65 -47.67 -30.68
CA LEU A 6 6.36 -46.47 -31.15
C LEU A 6 6.23 -46.25 -32.67
N VAL A 7 6.07 -47.33 -33.45
CA VAL A 7 5.85 -47.25 -34.91
C VAL A 7 4.44 -46.76 -35.23
N CYS A 8 3.43 -47.09 -34.41
CA CYS A 8 2.06 -46.61 -34.61
C CYS A 8 1.90 -45.11 -34.32
N ILE A 9 2.73 -44.53 -33.44
CA ILE A 9 2.69 -43.09 -33.14
C ILE A 9 3.38 -42.28 -34.25
N ILE A 10 4.47 -42.78 -34.82
CA ILE A 10 5.17 -42.12 -35.95
C ILE A 10 4.33 -42.17 -37.24
N LEU A 11 3.55 -43.24 -37.45
CA LEU A 11 2.65 -43.36 -38.62
C LEU A 11 1.37 -42.50 -38.51
N TRP A 12 0.98 -42.05 -37.31
CA TRP A 12 -0.20 -41.18 -37.14
C TRP A 12 0.14 -39.69 -37.34
N VAL A 13 1.36 -39.27 -37.02
CA VAL A 13 1.83 -37.88 -37.25
C VAL A 13 2.00 -37.58 -38.75
N THR A 14 2.34 -38.57 -39.58
CA THR A 14 2.47 -38.37 -41.04
C THR A 14 1.13 -38.30 -41.78
N PHE A 15 0.06 -38.90 -41.25
CA PHE A 15 -1.27 -38.85 -41.88
C PHE A 15 -1.99 -37.51 -41.66
N ALA A 16 -1.75 -36.83 -40.52
CA ALA A 16 -2.35 -35.51 -40.26
C ALA A 16 -1.78 -34.41 -41.18
N GLN A 17 -0.49 -34.50 -41.54
CA GLN A 17 0.15 -33.53 -42.44
C GLN A 17 -0.17 -33.77 -43.93
N GLY A 18 -0.61 -34.97 -44.30
CA GLY A 18 -1.01 -35.29 -45.67
C GLY A 18 -2.28 -34.55 -46.12
N CYS A 19 -3.20 -34.27 -45.19
CA CYS A 19 -4.47 -33.61 -45.50
C CYS A 19 -4.30 -32.11 -45.77
N THR A 20 -3.52 -31.40 -44.95
CA THR A 20 -3.19 -29.98 -45.16
C THR A 20 -2.42 -29.75 -46.46
N TYR A 21 -1.50 -30.66 -46.80
CA TYR A 21 -0.73 -30.57 -48.05
C TYR A 21 -1.58 -30.80 -49.30
N MET A 22 -2.57 -31.70 -49.22
CA MET A 22 -3.54 -31.90 -50.29
C MET A 22 -4.46 -30.70 -50.47
N ASP A 23 -4.90 -30.11 -49.37
CA ASP A 23 -5.80 -28.96 -49.37
C ASP A 23 -5.15 -27.72 -49.99
N ALA A 24 -3.88 -27.46 -49.65
CA ALA A 24 -3.10 -26.33 -50.15
C ALA A 24 -2.79 -26.41 -51.66
N ARG A 25 -2.97 -27.58 -52.29
CA ARG A 25 -2.76 -27.81 -53.72
C ARG A 25 -4.06 -27.93 -54.51
N SER A 26 -5.21 -27.83 -53.85
CA SER A 26 -6.51 -27.92 -54.49
C SER A 26 -6.88 -26.64 -55.24
N SER A 27 -7.65 -26.75 -56.32
CA SER A 27 -8.16 -25.60 -57.07
C SER A 27 -9.15 -24.74 -56.27
N HIS A 28 -9.63 -25.23 -55.13
CA HIS A 28 -10.62 -24.59 -54.26
C HIS A 28 -10.03 -24.19 -52.90
N VAL A 29 -8.71 -23.99 -52.83
CA VAL A 29 -8.02 -23.68 -51.57
C VAL A 29 -8.59 -22.44 -50.85
N LEU A 30 -9.00 -21.42 -51.61
CA LEU A 30 -9.57 -20.19 -51.05
C LEU A 30 -10.95 -20.43 -50.40
N GLU A 31 -11.84 -21.15 -51.08
CA GLU A 31 -13.17 -21.52 -50.56
C GLU A 31 -13.05 -22.30 -49.24
N LYS A 32 -12.05 -23.17 -49.14
CA LYS A 32 -11.77 -23.95 -47.93
C LYS A 32 -11.20 -23.09 -46.80
N VAL A 33 -10.37 -22.12 -47.13
CA VAL A 33 -9.83 -21.15 -46.17
C VAL A 33 -10.94 -20.25 -45.63
N ASP A 34 -11.85 -19.80 -46.48
CA ASP A 34 -13.01 -19.00 -46.07
C ASP A 34 -13.89 -19.76 -45.07
N LEU A 35 -14.18 -21.05 -45.34
CA LEU A 35 -14.91 -21.90 -44.38
C LEU A 35 -14.18 -22.06 -43.04
N LEU A 36 -12.84 -22.20 -43.05
CA LEU A 36 -12.06 -22.28 -41.82
C LEU A 36 -12.08 -20.98 -41.04
N VAL A 37 -12.12 -19.84 -41.73
CA VAL A 37 -12.24 -18.51 -41.12
C VAL A 37 -13.64 -18.29 -40.54
N GLU A 38 -14.70 -18.73 -41.23
CA GLU A 38 -16.08 -18.71 -40.73
C GLU A 38 -16.26 -19.60 -39.49
N GLU A 39 -15.55 -20.72 -39.41
CA GLU A 39 -15.48 -21.59 -38.22
C GLU A 39 -14.52 -21.07 -37.13
N GLU A 40 -13.95 -19.87 -37.25
CA GLU A 40 -12.98 -19.26 -36.33
C GLU A 40 -11.66 -20.06 -36.18
N ARG A 41 -11.38 -20.98 -37.10
CA ARG A 41 -10.20 -21.86 -37.07
C ARG A 41 -9.00 -21.21 -37.76
N TYR A 42 -8.65 -20.02 -37.28
CA TYR A 42 -7.63 -19.14 -37.87
C TYR A 42 -6.26 -19.81 -38.02
N ALA A 43 -5.78 -20.54 -37.00
CA ALA A 43 -4.48 -21.21 -37.07
C ALA A 43 -4.43 -22.29 -38.17
N ARG A 44 -5.55 -23.01 -38.39
CA ARG A 44 -5.64 -24.00 -39.48
C ARG A 44 -5.75 -23.32 -40.84
N ALA A 45 -6.49 -22.22 -40.94
CA ALA A 45 -6.58 -21.42 -42.16
C ALA A 45 -5.19 -20.92 -42.61
N GLN A 46 -4.42 -20.37 -41.66
CA GLN A 46 -3.04 -19.92 -41.89
C GLN A 46 -2.10 -21.08 -42.25
N MET A 47 -2.23 -22.24 -41.59
CA MET A 47 -1.45 -23.42 -41.90
C MET A 47 -1.71 -23.94 -43.32
N VAL A 48 -2.95 -23.88 -43.81
CA VAL A 48 -3.28 -24.26 -45.19
C VAL A 48 -2.64 -23.27 -46.17
N LEU A 49 -2.79 -21.95 -45.93
CA LEU A 49 -2.23 -20.90 -46.76
C LEU A 49 -0.69 -20.93 -46.84
N SER A 50 -0.01 -21.23 -45.73
CA SER A 50 1.46 -21.29 -45.69
C SER A 50 2.07 -22.44 -46.51
N HIS A 51 1.26 -23.42 -46.90
CA HIS A 51 1.67 -24.56 -47.74
C HIS A 51 1.28 -24.42 -49.22
N VAL A 52 0.64 -23.31 -49.60
CA VAL A 52 0.27 -23.06 -51.00
C VAL A 52 1.54 -22.79 -51.83
N PRO A 53 1.77 -23.53 -52.93
CA PRO A 53 3.00 -23.37 -53.71
C PRO A 53 2.99 -22.10 -54.56
N GLU A 54 4.17 -21.52 -54.83
CA GLU A 54 4.36 -20.33 -55.68
C GLU A 54 3.76 -20.47 -57.09
N SER A 55 3.68 -21.70 -57.60
CA SER A 55 3.11 -22.03 -58.91
C SER A 55 1.57 -22.05 -58.94
N HIS A 56 0.90 -21.88 -57.79
CA HIS A 56 -0.56 -21.88 -57.70
C HIS A 56 -1.16 -20.59 -58.26
N ALA A 57 -2.30 -20.69 -58.95
CA ALA A 57 -2.97 -19.54 -59.59
C ALA A 57 -3.35 -18.43 -58.60
N ASP A 58 -3.66 -18.80 -57.36
CA ASP A 58 -4.03 -17.86 -56.29
C ASP A 58 -2.87 -17.44 -55.38
N TYR A 59 -1.62 -17.87 -55.67
CA TYR A 59 -0.48 -17.59 -54.79
C TYR A 59 -0.29 -16.09 -54.54
N SER A 60 -0.53 -15.25 -55.54
CA SER A 60 -0.42 -13.78 -55.42
C SER A 60 -1.37 -13.15 -54.38
N LYS A 61 -2.42 -13.87 -53.96
CA LYS A 61 -3.40 -13.41 -52.96
C LYS A 61 -3.08 -13.92 -51.55
N VAL A 62 -2.21 -14.91 -51.41
CA VAL A 62 -1.96 -15.63 -50.15
C VAL A 62 -1.46 -14.69 -49.05
N GLU A 63 -0.50 -13.82 -49.35
CA GLU A 63 0.06 -12.88 -48.36
C GLU A 63 -1.01 -11.91 -47.81
N ALA A 64 -1.82 -11.34 -48.69
CA ALA A 64 -2.91 -10.45 -48.29
C ALA A 64 -3.99 -11.18 -47.46
N LEU A 65 -4.27 -12.45 -47.79
CA LEU A 65 -5.20 -13.30 -47.03
C LEU A 65 -4.67 -13.65 -45.65
N ILE A 66 -3.38 -14.00 -45.53
CA ILE A 66 -2.73 -14.24 -44.23
C ILE A 66 -2.85 -12.99 -43.35
N ALA A 67 -2.50 -11.81 -43.88
CA ALA A 67 -2.61 -10.56 -43.14
C ALA A 67 -4.07 -10.22 -42.73
N GLY A 68 -5.05 -10.56 -43.57
CA GLY A 68 -6.47 -10.43 -43.26
C GLY A 68 -6.90 -11.36 -42.13
N ILE A 69 -6.46 -12.63 -42.17
CA ILE A 69 -6.72 -13.63 -41.14
C ILE A 69 -6.04 -13.25 -39.83
N ASP A 70 -4.81 -12.72 -39.84
CA ASP A 70 -4.13 -12.21 -38.65
C ASP A 70 -4.94 -11.11 -37.97
N LYS A 71 -5.51 -10.19 -38.75
CA LYS A 71 -6.36 -9.12 -38.22
C LYS A 71 -7.63 -9.67 -37.58
N GLN A 72 -8.28 -10.67 -38.20
CA GLN A 72 -9.47 -11.32 -37.64
C GLN A 72 -9.14 -12.13 -36.39
N ALA A 73 -8.05 -12.89 -36.41
CA ALA A 73 -7.53 -13.65 -35.27
C ALA A 73 -7.22 -12.71 -34.09
N PHE A 74 -6.66 -11.53 -34.35
CA PHE A 74 -6.42 -10.51 -33.33
C PHE A 74 -7.73 -9.98 -32.72
N VAL A 75 -8.75 -9.70 -33.53
CA VAL A 75 -10.06 -9.26 -33.02
C VAL A 75 -10.71 -10.35 -32.17
N TYR A 76 -10.69 -11.60 -32.65
CA TYR A 76 -11.18 -12.75 -31.91
C TYR A 76 -10.43 -12.94 -30.59
N GLU A 77 -9.10 -12.80 -30.59
CA GLU A 77 -8.30 -12.85 -29.36
C GLU A 77 -8.77 -11.82 -28.33
N GLN A 78 -9.01 -10.57 -28.74
CA GLN A 78 -9.49 -9.53 -27.82
C GLN A 78 -10.88 -9.85 -27.27
N GLN A 79 -11.80 -10.32 -28.12
CA GLN A 79 -13.14 -10.73 -27.69
C GLN A 79 -13.07 -11.88 -26.66
N VAL A 80 -12.22 -12.88 -26.92
CA VAL A 80 -12.04 -14.02 -26.01
C VAL A 80 -11.54 -13.56 -24.64
N LEU A 81 -10.58 -12.63 -24.61
CA LEU A 81 -10.04 -12.10 -23.36
C LEU A 81 -11.08 -11.29 -22.58
N GLU A 82 -11.92 -10.53 -23.27
CA GLU A 82 -12.98 -9.73 -22.66
C GLU A 82 -14.10 -10.61 -22.09
N GLU A 83 -14.67 -11.51 -22.90
CA GLU A 83 -15.75 -12.40 -22.49
C GLU A 83 -15.27 -13.42 -21.44
N GLY A 84 -14.09 -13.99 -21.62
CA GLY A 84 -13.47 -14.88 -20.63
C GLY A 84 -13.25 -14.18 -19.29
N GLY A 85 -12.75 -12.93 -19.33
CA GLY A 85 -12.59 -12.10 -18.14
C GLY A 85 -13.92 -11.69 -17.48
N ALA A 86 -15.01 -11.53 -18.26
CA ALA A 86 -16.34 -11.28 -17.72
C ALA A 86 -16.91 -12.52 -17.00
N LEU A 87 -16.75 -13.72 -17.60
CA LEU A 87 -17.14 -14.98 -16.99
C LEU A 87 -16.37 -15.24 -15.68
N GLU A 88 -15.07 -14.90 -15.63
CA GLU A 88 -14.26 -14.91 -14.41
C GLU A 88 -14.87 -14.03 -13.31
N LYS A 89 -15.18 -12.77 -13.63
CA LYS A 89 -15.74 -11.81 -12.66
C LYS A 89 -17.13 -12.22 -12.18
N ALA A 90 -17.90 -12.90 -13.02
CA ALA A 90 -19.21 -13.45 -12.65
C ALA A 90 -19.11 -14.73 -11.79
N GLY A 91 -17.91 -15.28 -11.59
CA GLY A 91 -17.71 -16.53 -10.86
C GLY A 91 -18.06 -17.78 -11.68
N GLU A 92 -18.22 -17.66 -12.99
CA GLU A 92 -18.53 -18.78 -13.90
C GLU A 92 -17.25 -19.52 -14.33
N TRP A 93 -16.43 -19.94 -13.36
CA TRP A 93 -15.09 -20.49 -13.55
C TRP A 93 -15.01 -21.62 -14.59
N TYR A 94 -15.99 -22.54 -14.57
CA TYR A 94 -16.01 -23.66 -15.51
C TYR A 94 -16.27 -23.22 -16.95
N ARG A 95 -17.20 -22.27 -17.15
CA ARG A 95 -17.51 -21.72 -18.47
C ARG A 95 -16.34 -20.90 -19.00
N ALA A 96 -15.73 -20.04 -18.18
CA ALA A 96 -14.51 -19.32 -18.55
C ALA A 96 -13.40 -20.28 -19.00
N LYS A 97 -13.21 -21.39 -18.26
CA LYS A 97 -12.23 -22.42 -18.60
C LYS A 97 -12.50 -23.04 -19.97
N GLN A 98 -13.74 -23.50 -20.21
CA GLN A 98 -14.12 -24.08 -21.50
C GLN A 98 -13.95 -23.08 -22.64
N TYR A 99 -14.31 -21.83 -22.40
CA TYR A 99 -14.24 -20.76 -23.38
C TYR A 99 -12.78 -20.50 -23.83
N TYR A 100 -11.84 -20.34 -22.89
CA TYR A 100 -10.43 -20.22 -23.24
C TYR A 100 -9.85 -21.48 -23.89
N GLN A 101 -10.26 -22.69 -23.48
CA GLN A 101 -9.80 -23.93 -24.11
C GLN A 101 -10.24 -24.03 -25.56
N THR A 102 -11.49 -23.69 -25.86
CA THR A 102 -11.99 -23.62 -27.24
C THR A 102 -11.21 -22.58 -28.03
N ALA A 103 -10.97 -21.40 -27.47
CA ALA A 103 -10.20 -20.36 -28.14
C ALA A 103 -8.74 -20.77 -28.42
N LEU A 104 -8.09 -21.51 -27.52
CA LEU A 104 -6.76 -22.07 -27.75
C LEU A 104 -6.76 -23.19 -28.80
N ASN A 105 -7.87 -23.88 -29.05
CA ASN A 105 -7.95 -24.80 -30.19
C ASN A 105 -8.03 -24.04 -31.53
N ASN A 106 -8.59 -22.83 -31.50
CA ASN A 106 -8.78 -21.96 -32.66
C ASN A 106 -7.50 -21.14 -32.97
N ILE A 107 -6.80 -20.67 -31.93
CA ILE A 107 -5.51 -19.96 -32.00
C ILE A 107 -4.53 -20.55 -30.95
N PRO A 108 -3.87 -21.69 -31.25
CA PRO A 108 -2.98 -22.39 -30.30
C PRO A 108 -1.78 -21.58 -29.85
N ASP A 109 -1.30 -20.68 -30.70
CA ASP A 109 -0.09 -19.89 -30.47
C ASP A 109 -0.37 -18.54 -29.77
N SER A 110 -1.61 -18.29 -29.33
CA SER A 110 -1.94 -17.08 -28.57
C SER A 110 -1.36 -17.14 -27.16
N GLU A 111 -0.23 -16.45 -26.96
CA GLU A 111 0.38 -16.29 -25.64
C GLU A 111 -0.56 -15.58 -24.65
N LYS A 112 -1.39 -14.66 -25.12
CA LYS A 112 -2.31 -13.90 -24.27
C LYS A 112 -3.45 -14.78 -23.74
N ILE A 113 -4.10 -15.56 -24.60
CA ILE A 113 -5.18 -16.46 -24.18
C ILE A 113 -4.60 -17.54 -23.27
N ASN A 114 -3.42 -18.08 -23.59
CA ASN A 114 -2.76 -19.06 -22.75
C ASN A 114 -2.40 -18.50 -21.36
N SER A 115 -1.89 -17.26 -21.30
CA SER A 115 -1.60 -16.57 -20.04
C SER A 115 -2.88 -16.32 -19.21
N ALA A 116 -3.97 -15.88 -19.86
CA ALA A 116 -5.27 -15.70 -19.21
C ALA A 116 -5.82 -17.02 -18.67
N PHE A 117 -5.72 -18.11 -19.45
CA PHE A 117 -6.11 -19.46 -19.05
C PHE A 117 -5.32 -19.98 -17.85
N GLN A 118 -4.00 -19.77 -17.83
CA GLN A 118 -3.16 -20.14 -16.69
C GLN A 118 -3.49 -19.30 -15.45
N ALA A 119 -3.72 -18.00 -15.62
CA ALA A 119 -4.13 -17.11 -14.54
C ALA A 119 -5.49 -17.53 -13.94
N LEU A 120 -6.46 -17.88 -14.78
CA LEU A 120 -7.75 -18.45 -14.37
C LEU A 120 -7.52 -19.71 -13.52
N HIS A 121 -6.70 -20.64 -14.01
CA HIS A 121 -6.39 -21.88 -13.31
C HIS A 121 -5.77 -21.66 -11.93
N PHE A 122 -4.82 -20.72 -11.84
CA PHE A 122 -4.20 -20.33 -10.57
C PHE A 122 -5.23 -19.74 -9.59
N LYS A 123 -6.03 -18.77 -10.05
CA LYS A 123 -7.10 -18.15 -9.23
C LYS A 123 -8.12 -19.18 -8.77
N GLN A 124 -8.54 -20.10 -9.65
CA GLN A 124 -9.47 -21.17 -9.32
C GLN A 124 -8.88 -22.08 -8.24
N GLY A 125 -7.61 -22.50 -8.39
CA GLY A 125 -6.92 -23.32 -7.40
C GLY A 125 -6.84 -22.64 -6.04
N ALA A 126 -6.49 -21.36 -6.01
CA ALA A 126 -6.45 -20.56 -4.78
C ALA A 126 -7.84 -20.48 -4.11
N ARG A 127 -8.90 -20.24 -4.88
CA ARG A 127 -10.27 -20.19 -4.35
C ARG A 127 -10.76 -21.53 -3.82
N VAL A 128 -10.39 -22.63 -4.46
CA VAL A 128 -10.71 -23.98 -3.97
C VAL A 128 -9.99 -24.23 -2.65
N ALA A 129 -8.69 -23.93 -2.57
CA ALA A 129 -7.92 -24.10 -1.33
C ALA A 129 -8.49 -23.27 -0.17
N GLU A 130 -8.89 -22.03 -0.43
CA GLU A 130 -9.56 -21.17 0.55
C GLU A 130 -10.87 -21.80 1.08
N LEU A 131 -11.75 -22.25 0.18
CA LEU A 131 -13.01 -22.87 0.55
C LEU A 131 -12.82 -24.22 1.28
N GLU A 132 -11.81 -24.99 0.90
CA GLU A 132 -11.44 -26.22 1.59
C GLU A 132 -10.93 -25.96 3.00
N LEU A 133 -10.13 -24.90 3.20
CA LEU A 133 -9.69 -24.46 4.51
C LEU A 133 -10.87 -23.97 5.37
N ASP A 134 -11.77 -23.16 4.82
CA ASP A 134 -12.99 -22.71 5.51
C ASP A 134 -13.84 -23.90 5.96
N LEU A 135 -14.02 -24.88 5.08
CA LEU A 135 -14.75 -26.10 5.40
C LEU A 135 -14.04 -26.89 6.52
N LEU A 136 -12.70 -26.96 6.48
CA LEU A 136 -11.91 -27.61 7.50
C LEU A 136 -12.05 -26.92 8.86
N LEU A 137 -12.02 -25.58 8.88
CA LEU A 137 -12.23 -24.77 10.08
C LEU A 137 -13.63 -24.98 10.69
N LEU A 138 -14.68 -24.97 9.86
CA LEU A 138 -16.04 -25.25 10.31
C LEU A 138 -16.18 -26.66 10.89
N GLN A 139 -15.56 -27.65 10.24
CA GLN A 139 -15.52 -29.02 10.75
C GLN A 139 -14.78 -29.10 12.09
N ALA A 140 -13.67 -28.39 12.22
CA ALA A 140 -12.87 -28.31 13.43
C ALA A 140 -13.65 -27.70 14.59
N GLU A 141 -14.33 -26.58 14.38
CA GLU A 141 -15.16 -25.96 15.41
C GLU A 141 -16.30 -26.87 15.87
N TRP A 142 -16.98 -27.51 14.92
CA TRP A 142 -18.03 -28.48 15.22
C TRP A 142 -17.49 -29.67 16.03
N LEU A 143 -16.35 -30.25 15.63
CA LEU A 143 -15.71 -31.37 16.32
C LEU A 143 -15.25 -30.99 17.73
N LYS A 144 -14.63 -29.81 17.89
CA LYS A 144 -14.16 -29.30 19.18
C LYS A 144 -15.28 -29.27 20.21
N ASN A 145 -16.45 -28.77 19.81
CA ASN A 145 -17.61 -28.68 20.69
C ASN A 145 -18.27 -30.06 20.90
N THR A 146 -18.40 -30.84 19.83
CA THR A 146 -19.10 -32.13 19.86
C THR A 146 -18.34 -33.18 20.67
N VAL A 147 -17.03 -33.33 20.45
CA VAL A 147 -16.20 -34.28 21.20
C VAL A 147 -16.19 -33.92 22.69
N ARG A 148 -16.04 -32.64 23.03
CA ARG A 148 -16.11 -32.18 24.43
C ARG A 148 -17.43 -32.55 25.11
N MET A 149 -18.56 -32.26 24.46
CA MET A 149 -19.88 -32.62 25.01
C MET A 149 -20.07 -34.15 25.11
N GLN A 150 -19.53 -34.91 24.17
CA GLN A 150 -19.58 -36.38 24.22
C GLN A 150 -18.71 -36.97 25.32
N ASP A 151 -17.53 -36.40 25.59
CA ASP A 151 -16.69 -36.78 26.73
C ASP A 151 -17.45 -36.59 28.05
N GLU A 152 -18.12 -35.44 28.22
CA GLU A 152 -18.97 -35.16 29.39
C GLU A 152 -20.13 -36.17 29.50
N LEU A 153 -20.81 -36.48 28.40
CA LEU A 153 -21.91 -37.45 28.37
C LEU A 153 -21.46 -38.90 28.67
N ALA A 154 -20.24 -39.27 28.25
CA ALA A 154 -19.67 -40.59 28.49
C ALA A 154 -19.38 -40.82 29.98
N LEU A 155 -19.00 -39.76 30.71
CA LEU A 155 -18.81 -39.80 32.16
C LEU A 155 -20.13 -40.02 32.91
N ILE A 156 -21.25 -39.46 32.40
CA ILE A 156 -22.56 -39.52 33.06
C ILE A 156 -23.34 -40.80 32.72
N THR A 157 -23.26 -41.28 31.47
CA THR A 157 -24.02 -42.45 30.99
C THR A 157 -23.12 -43.54 30.40
N PRO A 158 -22.36 -44.27 31.24
CA PRO A 158 -21.51 -45.35 30.75
C PRO A 158 -22.35 -46.51 30.19
N GLY A 159 -21.87 -47.17 29.12
CA GLY A 159 -22.41 -48.46 28.67
C GLY A 159 -23.32 -48.46 27.43
N SER A 160 -23.55 -47.33 26.75
CA SER A 160 -24.27 -47.33 25.47
C SER A 160 -23.31 -47.53 24.28
N TRP A 161 -23.27 -48.75 23.74
CA TRP A 161 -22.39 -49.10 22.60
C TRP A 161 -22.54 -48.16 21.38
N LEU A 162 -23.76 -47.74 21.04
CA LEU A 162 -24.01 -46.79 19.94
C LEU A 162 -23.43 -45.39 20.22
N LYS A 163 -23.46 -44.93 21.48
CA LYS A 163 -22.83 -43.65 21.86
C LYS A 163 -21.32 -43.77 21.85
N GLU A 164 -20.78 -44.87 22.35
CA GLU A 164 -19.34 -45.14 22.38
C GLU A 164 -18.76 -45.26 20.96
N SER A 165 -19.48 -45.91 20.03
CA SER A 165 -19.07 -46.02 18.63
C SER A 165 -19.05 -44.66 17.92
N ARG A 166 -20.06 -43.82 18.14
CA ARG A 166 -20.09 -42.44 17.60
C ARG A 166 -18.95 -41.59 18.16
N TRP A 167 -18.75 -41.63 19.46
CA TRP A 167 -17.66 -40.92 20.12
C TRP A 167 -16.28 -41.31 19.58
N LYS A 168 -16.00 -42.61 19.44
CA LYS A 168 -14.74 -43.09 18.84
C LYS A 168 -14.54 -42.57 17.42
N ARG A 169 -15.61 -42.53 16.61
CA ARG A 169 -15.57 -42.02 15.24
C ARG A 169 -15.30 -40.52 15.20
N ASP A 170 -15.96 -39.73 16.04
CA ASP A 170 -15.77 -38.28 16.09
C ASP A 170 -14.39 -37.92 16.63
N LYS A 171 -13.85 -38.71 17.57
CA LYS A 171 -12.46 -38.56 18.05
C LYS A 171 -11.43 -38.86 16.97
N GLU A 172 -11.63 -39.94 16.20
CA GLU A 172 -10.76 -40.25 15.05
C GLU A 172 -10.85 -39.17 13.97
N ARG A 173 -12.05 -38.62 13.74
CA ARG A 173 -12.24 -37.49 12.82
C ARG A 173 -11.54 -36.22 13.35
N SER A 174 -11.64 -35.94 14.64
CA SER A 174 -10.94 -34.83 15.32
C SER A 174 -9.44 -34.93 15.11
N LYS A 175 -8.87 -36.14 15.25
CA LYS A 175 -7.45 -36.39 14.98
C LYS A 175 -7.08 -36.07 13.53
N LYS A 176 -7.83 -36.56 12.54
CA LYS A 176 -7.55 -36.29 11.13
C LYS A 176 -7.66 -34.81 10.77
N VAL A 177 -8.69 -34.13 11.29
CA VAL A 177 -8.87 -32.70 11.09
C VAL A 177 -7.74 -31.90 11.75
N ALA A 178 -7.28 -32.31 12.94
CA ALA A 178 -6.12 -31.72 13.59
C ALA A 178 -4.83 -31.89 12.76
N GLU A 179 -4.61 -33.07 12.17
CA GLU A 179 -3.47 -33.33 11.28
C GLU A 179 -3.52 -32.43 10.04
N SER A 180 -4.67 -32.32 9.36
CA SER A 180 -4.83 -31.42 8.21
C SER A 180 -4.68 -29.94 8.59
N LEU A 181 -5.18 -29.50 9.74
CA LEU A 181 -4.98 -28.13 10.22
C LEU A 181 -3.52 -27.85 10.54
N ALA A 182 -2.79 -28.83 11.08
CA ALA A 182 -1.38 -28.69 11.37
C ALA A 182 -0.55 -28.57 10.09
N GLU A 183 -0.88 -29.35 9.04
CA GLU A 183 -0.27 -29.23 7.71
C GLU A 183 -0.52 -27.83 7.12
N GLN A 184 -1.75 -27.33 7.17
CA GLN A 184 -2.06 -25.96 6.71
C GLN A 184 -1.35 -24.90 7.55
N GLY A 185 -1.20 -25.12 8.85
CA GLY A 185 -0.43 -24.25 9.74
C GLY A 185 1.07 -24.24 9.42
N GLU A 186 1.63 -25.38 9.02
CA GLU A 186 3.02 -25.49 8.57
C GLU A 186 3.23 -24.79 7.22
N ILE A 187 2.30 -24.94 6.28
CA ILE A 187 2.32 -24.18 5.02
C ILE A 187 2.26 -22.67 5.29
N ALA A 188 1.39 -22.21 6.20
CA ALA A 188 1.32 -20.80 6.60
C ALA A 188 2.63 -20.31 7.23
N LEU A 189 3.28 -21.15 8.04
CA LEU A 189 4.59 -20.87 8.62
C LEU A 189 5.68 -20.73 7.53
N GLU A 190 5.72 -21.64 6.56
CA GLU A 190 6.65 -21.57 5.41
C GLU A 190 6.44 -20.30 4.57
N GLN A 191 5.20 -19.84 4.45
CA GLN A 191 4.84 -18.60 3.78
C GLN A 191 5.15 -17.34 4.63
N GLY A 192 5.59 -17.51 5.88
CA GLY A 192 5.88 -16.42 6.81
C GLY A 192 4.65 -15.81 7.48
N ASP A 193 3.46 -16.39 7.28
CA ASP A 193 2.24 -15.97 7.94
C ASP A 193 2.09 -16.62 9.31
N LEU A 194 2.87 -16.09 10.26
CA LEU A 194 2.91 -16.60 11.62
C LEU A 194 1.56 -16.49 12.34
N SER A 195 0.71 -15.52 11.97
CA SER A 195 -0.59 -15.29 12.61
C SER A 195 -1.62 -16.35 12.23
N HIS A 196 -1.71 -16.68 10.94
CA HIS A 196 -2.56 -17.76 10.48
C HIS A 196 -2.01 -19.11 10.94
N ALA A 197 -0.69 -19.32 10.89
CA ALA A 197 -0.05 -20.51 11.42
C ALA A 197 -0.40 -20.75 12.90
N GLU A 198 -0.26 -19.72 13.75
CA GLU A 198 -0.62 -19.80 15.17
C GLU A 198 -2.09 -20.19 15.37
N THR A 199 -3.00 -19.55 14.63
CA THR A 199 -4.43 -19.82 14.74
C THR A 199 -4.78 -21.27 14.39
N LEU A 200 -4.25 -21.76 13.26
CA LEU A 200 -4.49 -23.12 12.78
C LEU A 200 -3.89 -24.17 13.72
N LEU A 201 -2.64 -23.97 14.18
CA LEU A 201 -1.95 -24.89 15.07
C LEU A 201 -2.56 -24.92 16.48
N ASN A 202 -3.08 -23.78 16.95
CA ASN A 202 -3.84 -23.73 18.20
C ASN A 202 -5.12 -24.56 18.11
N LEU A 203 -5.87 -24.43 17.02
CA LEU A 203 -7.09 -25.19 16.81
C LEU A 203 -6.79 -26.69 16.63
N ALA A 204 -5.75 -27.03 15.88
CA ALA A 204 -5.26 -28.39 15.73
C ALA A 204 -4.89 -29.03 17.09
N TRP A 205 -4.15 -28.30 17.92
CA TRP A 205 -3.79 -28.74 19.26
C TRP A 205 -5.00 -28.94 20.18
N GLN A 206 -6.00 -28.04 20.13
CA GLN A 206 -7.23 -28.18 20.90
C GLN A 206 -8.04 -29.42 20.52
N LEU A 207 -8.05 -29.77 19.22
CA LEU A 207 -8.73 -30.95 18.72
C LEU A 207 -8.03 -32.26 19.05
N ASN A 208 -6.70 -32.27 18.99
CA ASN A 208 -5.88 -33.42 19.32
C ASN A 208 -4.46 -32.99 19.74
N PRO A 209 -4.15 -32.95 21.05
CA PRO A 209 -2.81 -32.66 21.55
C PRO A 209 -1.81 -33.76 21.15
N ALA A 210 -1.13 -33.59 20.01
CA ALA A 210 -0.12 -34.52 19.51
C ALA A 210 1.29 -33.90 19.58
N PRO A 211 2.34 -34.64 19.97
CA PRO A 211 3.69 -34.10 20.14
C PRO A 211 4.24 -33.34 18.93
N MET A 212 3.91 -33.78 17.71
CA MET A 212 4.33 -33.10 16.47
C MET A 212 3.69 -31.71 16.34
N ILE A 213 2.37 -31.60 16.54
CA ILE A 213 1.64 -30.33 16.50
C ILE A 213 2.17 -29.37 17.56
N GLY A 214 2.46 -29.88 18.77
CA GLY A 214 3.03 -29.09 19.85
C GLY A 214 4.38 -28.47 19.51
N LYS A 215 5.26 -29.21 18.83
CA LYS A 215 6.57 -28.69 18.39
C LYS A 215 6.43 -27.55 17.38
N ILE A 216 5.57 -27.73 16.37
CA ILE A 216 5.34 -26.71 15.34
C ILE A 216 4.72 -25.46 15.98
N LYS A 217 3.69 -25.65 16.83
CA LYS A 217 3.07 -24.57 17.59
C LYS A 217 4.09 -23.78 18.40
N GLN A 218 4.96 -24.45 19.14
CA GLN A 218 5.99 -23.81 19.94
C GLN A 218 6.95 -22.97 19.08
N ALA A 219 7.38 -23.48 17.92
CA ALA A 219 8.25 -22.74 17.01
C ALA A 219 7.59 -21.45 16.48
N VAL A 220 6.29 -21.49 16.20
CA VAL A 220 5.52 -20.29 15.81
C VAL A 220 5.43 -19.30 16.97
N GLU A 221 5.11 -19.77 18.18
CA GLU A 221 5.03 -18.91 19.37
C GLU A 221 6.36 -18.22 19.68
N GLU A 222 7.48 -18.93 19.59
CA GLU A 222 8.83 -18.35 19.75
C GLU A 222 9.12 -17.29 18.69
N SER A 223 8.74 -17.54 17.44
CA SER A 223 8.91 -16.60 16.32
C SER A 223 8.09 -15.32 16.52
N LEU A 224 6.84 -15.45 16.97
CA LEU A 224 5.97 -14.32 17.29
C LEU A 224 6.51 -13.51 18.47
N GLN A 225 6.98 -14.17 19.52
CA GLN A 225 7.59 -13.51 20.68
C GLN A 225 8.82 -12.70 20.27
N LEU A 226 9.69 -13.26 19.42
CA LEU A 226 10.86 -12.55 18.90
C LEU A 226 10.47 -11.30 18.10
N LEU A 227 9.46 -11.40 17.23
CA LEU A 227 8.97 -10.24 16.48
C LEU A 227 8.42 -9.14 17.38
N MET A 228 7.64 -9.51 18.41
CA MET A 228 7.13 -8.54 19.38
C MET A 228 8.27 -7.84 20.14
N GLN A 229 9.31 -8.57 20.51
CA GLN A 229 10.49 -8.00 21.17
C GLN A 229 11.23 -7.03 20.24
N LEU A 230 11.47 -7.41 18.98
CA LEU A 230 12.12 -6.55 18.00
C LEU A 230 11.31 -5.28 17.72
N GLN A 231 9.98 -5.39 17.63
CA GLN A 231 9.11 -4.22 17.46
C GLN A 231 9.16 -3.29 18.68
N ALA A 232 9.14 -3.86 19.89
CA ALA A 232 9.26 -3.09 21.12
C ALA A 232 10.61 -2.38 21.23
N GLU A 233 11.70 -3.07 20.89
CA GLU A 233 13.05 -2.51 20.85
C GLU A 233 13.19 -1.39 19.82
N ASN A 234 12.72 -1.62 18.59
CA ASN A 234 12.73 -0.60 17.54
C ASN A 234 11.91 0.64 17.93
N LYS A 235 10.75 0.46 18.56
CA LYS A 235 9.95 1.58 19.08
C LYS A 235 10.69 2.35 20.16
N ARG A 236 11.32 1.66 21.11
CA ARG A 236 12.15 2.28 22.16
C ARG A 236 13.32 3.05 21.55
N ARG A 237 14.03 2.45 20.58
CA ARG A 237 15.14 3.09 19.87
C ARG A 237 14.69 4.35 19.14
N GLN A 238 13.55 4.30 18.46
CA GLN A 238 13.00 5.46 17.74
C GLN A 238 12.60 6.58 18.71
N GLN A 239 11.96 6.23 19.84
CA GLN A 239 11.64 7.20 20.89
C GLN A 239 12.90 7.84 21.47
N GLN A 240 13.94 7.05 21.72
CA GLN A 240 15.22 7.52 22.23
C GLN A 240 15.88 8.53 21.28
N ILE A 241 15.88 8.25 19.97
CA ILE A 241 16.40 9.17 18.94
C ILE A 241 15.63 10.52 18.96
N VAL A 242 14.31 10.48 19.13
CA VAL A 242 13.49 11.69 19.23
C VAL A 242 13.80 12.48 20.52
N ILE A 243 13.96 11.80 21.65
CA ILE A 243 14.32 12.44 22.92
C ILE A 243 15.71 13.09 22.81
N GLU A 244 16.69 12.38 22.27
CA GLU A 244 18.06 12.88 22.11
C GLU A 244 18.13 14.06 21.13
N SER A 245 17.42 14.00 20.00
CA SER A 245 17.38 15.11 19.05
C SER A 245 16.70 16.36 19.65
N ARG A 246 15.60 16.19 20.39
CA ARG A 246 14.98 17.30 21.14
C ARG A 246 15.93 17.89 22.18
N ALA A 247 16.62 17.05 22.96
CA ALA A 247 17.58 17.51 23.96
C ALA A 247 18.74 18.30 23.34
N ARG A 248 19.29 17.83 22.21
CA ARG A 248 20.33 18.54 21.45
C ARG A 248 19.83 19.88 20.93
N MET A 249 18.64 19.92 20.33
CA MET A 249 18.04 21.16 19.84
C MET A 249 17.81 22.16 20.98
N ARG A 250 17.30 21.67 22.12
CA ARG A 250 17.11 22.49 23.32
C ARG A 250 18.41 23.08 23.83
N ALA A 251 19.50 22.29 23.85
CA ALA A 251 20.82 22.79 24.25
C ALA A 251 21.33 23.91 23.32
N ILE A 252 21.17 23.76 21.99
CA ILE A 252 21.54 24.78 21.00
C ILE A 252 20.73 26.06 21.20
N LEU A 253 19.41 25.93 21.38
CA LEU A 253 18.53 27.08 21.62
C LEU A 253 18.87 27.79 22.93
N ASN A 254 19.14 27.05 24.00
CA ASN A 254 19.54 27.63 25.28
C ASN A 254 20.86 28.39 25.19
N ALA A 255 21.86 27.85 24.49
CA ALA A 255 23.12 28.54 24.26
C ALA A 255 22.91 29.82 23.43
N SER A 256 22.04 29.76 22.41
CA SER A 256 21.71 30.90 21.55
C SER A 256 20.92 31.98 22.29
N LEU A 257 19.98 31.57 23.16
CA LEU A 257 19.20 32.45 24.02
C LEU A 257 20.11 33.21 25.00
N LEU A 258 20.99 32.50 25.71
CA LEU A 258 21.92 33.12 26.64
C LEU A 258 22.81 34.15 25.93
N LYS A 259 23.38 33.78 24.79
CA LYS A 259 24.19 34.69 23.97
C LYS A 259 23.38 35.90 23.48
N ALA A 260 22.12 35.73 23.12
CA ALA A 260 21.26 36.84 22.69
C ALA A 260 20.96 37.81 23.85
N ILE A 261 20.68 37.28 25.04
CA ILE A 261 20.48 38.06 26.28
C ILE A 261 21.75 38.86 26.61
N ASP A 262 22.91 38.20 26.64
CA ASP A 262 24.17 38.86 27.03
C ASP A 262 24.62 39.93 26.02
N ASN A 263 24.23 39.79 24.74
CA ASN A 263 24.50 40.80 23.70
C ASN A 263 23.34 41.79 23.48
N LEU A 264 22.32 41.80 24.36
CA LEU A 264 21.13 42.67 24.26
C LEU A 264 20.38 42.56 22.91
N LYS A 265 20.46 41.40 22.24
CA LYS A 265 19.68 41.09 21.02
C LYS A 265 18.30 40.56 21.41
N LEU A 266 17.47 41.44 21.96
CA LEU A 266 16.23 41.06 22.68
C LEU A 266 15.19 40.36 21.79
N ILE A 267 15.05 40.75 20.52
CA ILE A 267 14.14 40.08 19.57
C ILE A 267 14.56 38.64 19.31
N ASN A 268 15.84 38.41 19.02
CA ASN A 268 16.34 37.05 18.82
C ASN A 268 16.15 36.20 20.08
N ALA A 269 16.30 36.80 21.27
CA ALA A 269 16.05 36.12 22.53
C ALA A 269 14.58 35.68 22.66
N LEU A 270 13.62 36.55 22.31
CA LEU A 270 12.19 36.20 22.28
C LEU A 270 11.91 35.05 21.29
N ASP A 271 12.52 35.06 20.11
CA ASP A 271 12.37 33.99 19.12
C ASP A 271 12.88 32.64 19.64
N TYR A 272 14.03 32.62 20.34
CA TYR A 272 14.56 31.39 20.92
C TYR A 272 13.67 30.87 22.05
N VAL A 273 13.08 31.75 22.87
CA VAL A 273 12.10 31.36 23.90
C VAL A 273 10.86 30.75 23.26
N ALA A 274 10.34 31.33 22.19
CA ALA A 274 9.20 30.77 21.45
C ALA A 274 9.52 29.37 20.92
N LYS A 275 10.71 29.19 20.31
CA LYS A 275 11.19 27.88 19.82
C LYS A 275 11.36 26.86 20.95
N LEU A 276 11.85 27.28 22.12
CA LEU A 276 11.97 26.40 23.29
C LEU A 276 10.61 25.92 23.79
N LYS A 277 9.60 26.80 23.85
CA LYS A 277 8.23 26.43 24.22
C LYS A 277 7.60 25.42 23.25
N LEU A 278 7.95 25.48 21.96
CA LEU A 278 7.52 24.46 20.99
C LEU A 278 8.13 23.07 21.25
N LEU A 279 9.26 22.98 21.95
CA LEU A 279 9.88 21.72 22.34
C LEU A 279 9.33 21.13 23.65
N GLY A 280 8.45 21.87 24.35
CA GLY A 280 7.81 21.47 25.60
C GLY A 280 7.91 22.55 26.67
N ASP A 281 7.45 22.21 27.88
CA ASP A 281 7.45 23.14 29.02
C ASP A 281 8.87 23.56 29.40
N LEU A 282 9.04 24.85 29.70
CA LEU A 282 10.31 25.42 30.09
C LEU A 282 10.78 24.82 31.41
N ASN A 283 12.07 24.47 31.49
CA ASN A 283 12.68 24.05 32.75
C ASN A 283 13.02 25.26 33.63
N GLU A 284 13.38 25.02 34.89
CA GLU A 284 13.70 26.07 35.86
C GLU A 284 14.78 27.06 35.37
N ARG A 285 15.82 26.55 34.68
CA ARG A 285 16.90 27.40 34.15
C ARG A 285 16.39 28.31 33.03
N GLU A 286 15.56 27.77 32.15
CA GLU A 286 14.96 28.53 31.06
C GLU A 286 13.97 29.57 31.58
N ILE A 287 13.19 29.24 32.61
CA ILE A 287 12.31 30.20 33.28
C ILE A 287 13.12 31.37 33.84
N ALA A 288 14.25 31.11 34.51
CA ALA A 288 15.13 32.16 35.02
C ALA A 288 15.69 33.05 33.89
N LEU A 289 16.06 32.46 32.74
CA LEU A 289 16.51 33.23 31.57
C LEU A 289 15.39 34.09 30.98
N VAL A 290 14.17 33.57 30.91
CA VAL A 290 12.99 34.33 30.45
C VAL A 290 12.68 35.49 31.38
N GLN A 291 12.77 35.30 32.70
CA GLN A 291 12.59 36.37 33.67
C GLN A 291 13.66 37.46 33.52
N ARG A 292 14.93 37.06 33.35
CA ARG A 292 16.02 38.01 33.06
C ARG A 292 15.78 38.79 31.76
N LEU A 293 15.32 38.11 30.71
CA LEU A 293 14.97 38.76 29.44
C LEU A 293 13.83 39.76 29.61
N ALA A 294 12.79 39.41 30.38
CA ALA A 294 11.65 40.30 30.63
C ALA A 294 12.08 41.61 31.32
N LEU A 295 13.00 41.54 32.30
CA LEU A 295 13.56 42.73 32.95
C LEU A 295 14.34 43.62 31.97
N LEU A 296 15.09 43.03 31.04
CA LEU A 296 15.83 43.78 30.02
C LEU A 296 14.89 44.43 28.99
N LEU A 297 13.83 43.72 28.59
CA LEU A 297 12.79 44.25 27.71
C LEU A 297 12.10 45.46 28.33
N ASP A 298 11.60 45.34 29.57
CA ASP A 298 10.93 46.43 30.28
C ASP A 298 11.83 47.67 30.39
N ARG A 299 13.12 47.47 30.70
CA ARG A 299 14.09 48.57 30.73
C ARG A 299 14.25 49.23 29.36
N GLN A 300 14.46 48.44 28.30
CA GLN A 300 14.68 48.96 26.95
C GLN A 300 13.45 49.69 26.41
N VAL A 301 12.25 49.19 26.72
CA VAL A 301 10.97 49.82 26.39
C VAL A 301 10.86 51.17 27.09
N LYS A 302 11.10 51.23 28.40
CA LYS A 302 11.08 52.48 29.18
C LYS A 302 12.07 53.51 28.65
N GLU A 303 13.30 53.10 28.37
CA GLU A 303 14.34 53.98 27.81
C GLU A 303 13.93 54.52 26.42
N SER A 304 13.37 53.67 25.56
CA SER A 304 12.94 54.07 24.20
C SER A 304 11.73 55.02 24.23
N ILE A 305 10.78 54.79 25.15
CA ILE A 305 9.66 55.72 25.40
C ILE A 305 10.17 57.08 25.88
N ALA A 306 11.06 57.10 26.88
CA ALA A 306 11.60 58.34 27.44
C ALA A 306 12.38 59.14 26.39
N GLN A 307 13.22 58.49 25.58
CA GLN A 307 13.94 59.13 24.47
C GLN A 307 12.97 59.75 23.45
N GLY A 308 11.89 59.06 23.11
CA GLY A 308 10.91 59.62 22.18
C GLY A 308 10.18 60.84 22.75
N VAL A 309 9.86 60.82 24.05
CA VAL A 309 9.26 61.99 24.75
C VAL A 309 10.22 63.18 24.76
N GLU A 310 11.51 62.95 25.00
CA GLU A 310 12.55 63.98 24.98
C GLU A 310 12.68 64.63 23.59
N HIS A 311 12.86 63.81 22.54
CA HIS A 311 12.94 64.31 21.15
C HIS A 311 11.67 65.07 20.75
N TYR A 312 10.50 64.58 21.16
CA TYR A 312 9.23 65.25 20.90
C TYR A 312 9.17 66.63 21.56
N GLY A 313 9.63 66.75 22.81
CA GLY A 313 9.73 68.03 23.53
C GLY A 313 10.67 69.03 22.87
N LEU A 314 11.71 68.55 22.17
CA LEU A 314 12.64 69.37 21.39
C LEU A 314 12.13 69.70 19.97
N GLY A 315 10.93 69.26 19.60
CA GLY A 315 10.37 69.43 18.25
C GLY A 315 11.00 68.52 17.17
N GLN A 316 11.80 67.54 17.58
CA GLN A 316 12.45 66.54 16.72
C GLN A 316 11.51 65.36 16.49
N TYR A 317 10.41 65.60 15.77
CA TYR A 317 9.30 64.64 15.68
C TYR A 317 9.66 63.34 14.94
N ILE A 318 10.60 63.36 13.98
CA ILE A 318 11.02 62.17 13.23
C ILE A 318 11.83 61.25 14.15
N GLU A 319 12.75 61.82 14.92
CA GLU A 319 13.57 61.14 15.92
C GLU A 319 12.71 60.56 17.04
N ALA A 320 11.68 61.30 17.47
CA ALA A 320 10.70 60.83 18.44
C ALA A 320 9.93 59.60 17.95
N ILE A 321 9.40 59.64 16.73
CA ILE A 321 8.71 58.51 16.10
C ILE A 321 9.64 57.31 15.98
N ASN A 322 10.90 57.52 15.59
CA ASN A 322 11.87 56.44 15.48
C ASN A 322 12.18 55.79 16.84
N ALA A 323 12.26 56.58 17.92
CA ALA A 323 12.45 56.05 19.27
C ALA A 323 11.25 55.21 19.72
N TRP A 324 10.01 55.67 19.51
CA TRP A 324 8.81 54.90 19.85
C TRP A 324 8.59 53.67 18.95
N LYS A 325 9.01 53.71 17.68
CA LYS A 325 9.01 52.53 16.81
C LYS A 325 9.91 51.42 17.34
N LYS A 326 11.02 51.75 18.02
CA LYS A 326 11.85 50.73 18.70
C LYS A 326 11.09 50.03 19.82
N THR A 327 10.21 50.74 20.53
CA THR A 327 9.30 50.14 21.52
C THR A 327 8.36 49.13 20.85
N LEU A 328 7.74 49.51 19.73
CA LEU A 328 6.81 48.62 19.00
C LEU A 328 7.47 47.38 18.38
N VAL A 329 8.78 47.42 18.13
CA VAL A 329 9.52 46.22 17.72
C VAL A 329 9.58 45.19 18.85
N LEU A 330 9.74 45.64 20.10
CA LEU A 330 9.85 44.78 21.29
C LEU A 330 8.48 44.40 21.88
N GLU A 331 7.54 45.35 21.86
CA GLU A 331 6.16 45.21 22.34
C GLU A 331 5.20 45.78 21.27
N PRO A 332 4.78 44.94 20.29
CA PRO A 332 3.94 45.38 19.17
C PRO A 332 2.64 46.08 19.58
N ASP A 333 2.07 45.71 20.73
CA ASP A 333 0.79 46.20 21.24
C ASP A 333 0.94 47.31 22.28
N ASN A 334 2.10 47.97 22.36
CA ASN A 334 2.32 49.04 23.36
C ASN A 334 1.49 50.30 23.03
N GLU A 335 0.35 50.45 23.72
CA GLU A 335 -0.63 51.52 23.50
C GLU A 335 -0.01 52.93 23.59
N GLN A 336 0.90 53.13 24.55
CA GLN A 336 1.56 54.43 24.75
C GLN A 336 2.41 54.83 23.54
N ALA A 337 3.22 53.91 23.02
CA ALA A 337 4.04 54.16 21.83
C ALA A 337 3.16 54.44 20.59
N ILE A 338 2.08 53.67 20.39
CA ILE A 338 1.14 53.86 19.29
C ILE A 338 0.52 55.26 19.34
N GLU A 339 0.03 55.68 20.52
CA GLU A 339 -0.59 56.99 20.69
C GLU A 339 0.42 58.13 20.45
N HIS A 340 1.62 58.03 21.02
CA HIS A 340 2.65 59.03 20.88
C HIS A 340 3.09 59.20 19.42
N ILE A 341 3.28 58.11 18.68
CA ILE A 341 3.57 58.14 17.24
C ILE A 341 2.46 58.87 16.49
N GLY A 342 1.19 58.50 16.71
CA GLY A 342 0.06 59.12 16.01
C GLY A 342 -0.08 60.62 16.30
N ARG A 343 0.28 61.09 17.51
CA ARG A 343 0.34 62.53 17.83
C ARG A 343 1.45 63.23 17.04
N ALA A 344 2.65 62.68 16.98
CA ALA A 344 3.78 63.28 16.26
C ALA A 344 3.57 63.30 14.74
N GLU A 345 2.99 62.24 14.16
CA GLU A 345 2.68 62.16 12.73
C GLU A 345 1.71 63.28 12.30
N ARG A 346 0.65 63.54 13.08
CA ARG A 346 -0.29 64.66 12.83
C ARG A 346 0.40 66.02 12.85
N ILE A 347 1.41 66.21 13.70
CA ILE A 347 2.16 67.48 13.75
C ILE A 347 3.04 67.63 12.52
N LEU A 348 3.75 66.56 12.12
CA LEU A 348 4.56 66.56 10.91
C LEU A 348 3.74 66.85 9.65
N GLU A 349 2.56 66.24 9.53
CA GLU A 349 1.62 66.49 8.44
C GLU A 349 1.22 67.98 8.38
N LYS A 350 0.84 68.55 9.53
CA LYS A 350 0.47 69.98 9.62
C LYS A 350 1.64 70.90 9.25
N LEU A 351 2.85 70.61 9.71
CA LEU A 351 4.06 71.38 9.38
C LEU A 351 4.40 71.29 7.89
N GLN A 352 4.18 70.12 7.27
CA GLN A 352 4.37 69.93 5.84
C GLN A 352 3.37 70.75 5.01
N LEU A 353 2.07 70.71 5.35
CA LEU A 353 1.04 71.52 4.71
C LEU A 353 1.34 73.03 4.80
N LEU A 354 1.84 73.48 5.96
CA LEU A 354 2.26 74.88 6.16
C LEU A 354 3.47 75.25 5.31
N ARG A 355 4.42 74.32 5.11
CA ARG A 355 5.59 74.55 4.26
C ARG A 355 5.22 74.61 2.77
N ASP A 356 4.32 73.74 2.34
CA ASP A 356 3.94 73.61 0.93
C ASP A 356 3.07 74.81 0.49
N SER A 357 2.11 75.24 1.32
CA SER A 357 1.35 76.49 1.12
C SER A 357 2.23 77.75 1.08
N LYS A 358 3.30 77.78 1.88
CA LYS A 358 4.28 78.89 1.88
C LYS A 358 5.19 78.91 0.64
N LYS A 359 5.43 77.75 0.02
CA LYS A 359 6.19 77.63 -1.25
C LYS A 359 5.35 77.99 -2.47
N GLU A 360 4.04 77.72 -2.45
CA GLU A 360 3.12 78.11 -3.52
C GLU A 360 2.90 79.62 -3.53
N SER A 361 2.76 80.24 -2.35
CA SER A 361 2.62 81.70 -2.22
C SER A 361 3.91 82.49 -2.54
N SER A 362 5.09 81.86 -2.57
CA SER A 362 6.35 82.50 -2.94
C SER A 362 6.76 82.28 -4.42
N LYS A 363 5.95 81.55 -5.19
CA LYS A 363 6.15 81.28 -6.64
C LYS A 363 5.20 82.08 -7.54
N LEU A 364 4.16 82.69 -6.95
CA LEU A 364 3.34 83.76 -7.53
C LEU A 364 4.02 85.10 -7.24
#